data_AF-A0A7C4XC29-F1
#
_entry.id   AF-A0A7C4XC29-F1
#
_cell.length_a   1.000
_cell.length_b   1.000
_cell.length_c   1.000
_cell.angle_alpha   90.00
_cell.angle_beta   90.00
_cell.angle_gamma   90.00
#
_symmetry.space_group_name_H-M   'P 1'
#
loop_
_entity.id
_entity.type
_entity.pdbx_description
1 polymer ?
#
loop_
_entity_poly.entity_id
_entity_poly.type
_entity_poly.pdbx_seq_one_letter_code
_entity_poly.pdbx_strand_id
1 'polypeptide(L)'
;MKTKSLKSIEEKMAELDSGSLRYHILEAAKDFKTSWVSLGQALYSVWKDKAYKEWGYATFEAYTSKEIGIRKQTALKLLKSYFFLEKEEPSYLRQEYLQEAQPVNLPGYESINLLRLAKRKKELDSQDYARLKNDIFEKGKDASEVRKNLAVMIRERKELDPQEAWEKRRASTIRRFLSSLKALKQEIETAKLLPYPVIKEMTALIDRIESELA
;
A
#
# COMPACT_ATOMS: atom_id res chain seq x y z
N MET A 1 3.36 16.56 -28.34
CA MET A 1 2.67 15.31 -28.77
C MET A 1 1.78 14.80 -27.64
N LYS A 2 0.47 14.65 -27.85
CA LYS A 2 -0.46 14.09 -26.85
C LYS A 2 -0.32 12.57 -26.75
N THR A 3 -0.29 12.01 -25.55
CA THR A 3 -0.20 10.54 -25.34
C THR A 3 -1.49 9.85 -25.80
N LYS A 4 -1.40 8.58 -26.21
CA LYS A 4 -2.57 7.77 -26.64
C LYS A 4 -3.69 7.71 -25.59
N SER A 5 -3.32 7.74 -24.31
CA SER A 5 -4.26 7.79 -23.19
C SER A 5 -5.07 9.09 -23.14
N LEU A 6 -4.43 10.24 -23.38
CA LEU A 6 -5.11 11.54 -23.36
C LEU A 6 -6.11 11.66 -24.52
N LYS A 7 -5.78 11.13 -25.70
CA LYS A 7 -6.70 11.09 -26.84
C LYS A 7 -7.94 10.24 -26.56
N SER A 8 -7.75 9.05 -26.00
CA SER A 8 -8.86 8.16 -25.64
C SER A 8 -9.79 8.77 -24.57
N ILE A 9 -9.24 9.58 -23.65
CA ILE A 9 -10.04 10.32 -22.67
C ILE A 9 -10.84 11.42 -23.36
N GLU A 10 -10.20 12.23 -24.23
CA GLU A 10 -10.87 13.31 -24.96
C GLU A 10 -11.99 12.80 -25.88
N GLU A 11 -11.78 11.67 -26.57
CA GLU A 11 -12.81 11.02 -27.41
C GLU A 11 -14.03 10.62 -26.58
N LYS A 12 -13.83 10.01 -25.41
CA LYS A 12 -14.93 9.63 -24.51
C LYS A 12 -15.64 10.83 -23.90
N MET A 13 -14.91 11.90 -23.57
CA MET A 13 -15.51 13.12 -23.04
C MET A 13 -16.43 13.80 -24.05
N ALA A 14 -16.16 13.68 -25.36
CA ALA A 14 -17.00 14.26 -26.41
C ALA A 14 -18.37 13.58 -26.54
N GLU A 15 -18.50 12.33 -26.09
CA GLU A 15 -19.75 11.56 -26.11
C GLU A 15 -20.58 11.71 -24.82
N LEU A 16 -20.06 12.41 -23.82
CA LEU A 16 -20.65 12.52 -22.48
C LEU A 16 -21.19 13.93 -22.21
N ASP A 17 -22.24 14.00 -21.40
CA ASP A 17 -22.73 15.27 -20.89
C ASP A 17 -21.70 15.90 -19.93
N SER A 18 -21.44 17.20 -20.10
CA SER A 18 -20.42 17.94 -19.36
C SER A 18 -20.74 18.11 -17.88
N GLY A 19 -22.01 17.97 -17.49
CA GLY A 19 -22.44 17.94 -16.08
C GLY A 19 -22.41 16.55 -15.44
N SER A 20 -22.06 15.50 -16.19
CA SER A 20 -22.08 14.14 -15.67
C SER A 20 -20.88 13.83 -14.76
N LEU A 21 -21.10 13.02 -13.72
CA LEU A 21 -20.03 12.51 -12.86
C LEU A 21 -18.91 11.83 -13.68
N ARG A 22 -19.29 11.11 -14.74
CA ARG A 22 -18.38 10.40 -15.63
C ARG A 22 -17.46 11.36 -16.40
N TYR A 23 -17.98 12.50 -16.87
CA TYR A 23 -17.20 13.56 -17.51
C TYR A 23 -16.20 14.18 -16.53
N HIS A 24 -16.64 14.55 -15.33
CA HIS A 24 -15.75 15.14 -14.32
C HIS A 24 -14.58 14.23 -13.90
N ILE A 25 -14.77 12.91 -13.89
CA ILE A 25 -13.68 11.97 -13.59
C ILE A 25 -12.63 11.95 -14.71
N LEU A 26 -13.08 11.97 -15.96
CA LEU A 26 -12.20 12.00 -17.11
C LEU A 26 -11.40 13.32 -17.16
N GLU A 27 -12.04 14.43 -16.84
CA GLU A 27 -11.39 15.73 -16.65
C GLU A 27 -10.34 15.68 -15.53
N ALA A 28 -10.71 15.22 -14.33
CA ALA A 28 -9.79 15.06 -13.20
C ALA A 28 -8.62 14.10 -13.51
N ALA A 29 -8.82 13.12 -14.40
CA ALA A 29 -7.77 12.22 -14.84
C ALA A 29 -6.77 12.86 -15.80
N LYS A 30 -7.20 13.85 -16.62
CA LYS A 30 -6.27 14.66 -17.44
C LYS A 30 -5.37 15.51 -16.53
N ASP A 31 -5.95 16.07 -15.50
CA ASP A 31 -5.29 16.94 -14.52
C ASP A 31 -4.65 16.17 -13.36
N PHE A 32 -4.56 14.84 -13.45
CA PHE A 32 -3.94 14.00 -12.43
C PHE A 32 -2.51 14.45 -12.05
N LYS A 33 -1.76 14.99 -13.03
CA LYS A 33 -0.39 15.48 -12.80
C LYS A 33 -0.34 16.77 -11.99
N THR A 34 -1.40 17.55 -11.96
CA THR A 34 -1.48 18.84 -11.26
C THR A 34 -2.25 18.72 -9.94
N SER A 35 -3.28 17.86 -9.88
CA SER A 35 -4.02 17.60 -8.65
C SER A 35 -4.56 16.16 -8.61
N TRP A 36 -3.92 15.31 -7.80
CA TRP A 36 -4.38 13.94 -7.61
C TRP A 36 -5.64 13.86 -6.70
N VAL A 37 -5.92 14.89 -5.89
CA VAL A 37 -7.03 14.92 -4.93
C VAL A 37 -8.37 14.91 -5.63
N SER A 38 -8.53 15.73 -6.67
CA SER A 38 -9.77 15.79 -7.46
C SER A 38 -10.09 14.42 -8.06
N LEU A 39 -9.07 13.74 -8.59
CA LEU A 39 -9.22 12.38 -9.10
C LEU A 39 -9.51 11.38 -7.98
N GLY A 40 -8.84 11.48 -6.84
CA GLY A 40 -9.09 10.65 -5.66
C GLY A 40 -10.53 10.75 -5.14
N GLN A 41 -11.06 11.97 -5.05
CA GLN A 41 -12.44 12.26 -4.67
C GLN A 41 -13.43 11.66 -5.67
N ALA A 42 -13.23 11.90 -6.96
CA ALA A 42 -14.13 11.41 -7.99
C ALA A 42 -14.12 9.87 -8.06
N LEU A 43 -12.95 9.25 -7.91
CA LEU A 43 -12.81 7.79 -7.79
C LEU A 43 -13.52 7.24 -6.53
N TYR A 44 -13.50 7.99 -5.43
CA TYR A 44 -14.18 7.61 -4.20
C TYR A 44 -15.70 7.61 -4.37
N SER A 45 -16.29 8.65 -4.97
CA SER A 45 -17.72 8.67 -5.29
C SER A 45 -18.14 7.49 -6.16
N VAL A 46 -17.39 7.20 -7.22
CA VAL A 46 -17.67 6.04 -8.10
C VAL A 46 -17.59 4.72 -7.36
N TRP A 47 -16.59 4.55 -6.50
CA TRP A 47 -16.41 3.32 -5.76
C TRP A 47 -17.52 3.14 -4.70
N LYS A 48 -17.87 4.22 -3.99
CA LYS A 48 -18.90 4.25 -2.95
C LYS A 48 -20.28 3.94 -3.53
N ASP A 49 -20.66 4.62 -4.61
CA ASP A 49 -21.98 4.50 -5.21
C ASP A 49 -22.07 3.35 -6.23
N LYS A 50 -20.94 2.70 -6.52
CA LYS A 50 -20.79 1.64 -7.53
C LYS A 50 -21.26 2.07 -8.93
N ALA A 51 -21.17 3.36 -9.24
CA ALA A 51 -21.58 3.95 -10.53
C ALA A 51 -20.95 3.25 -11.75
N TYR A 52 -19.76 2.67 -11.59
CA TYR A 52 -19.11 1.86 -12.63
C TYR A 52 -19.97 0.69 -13.14
N LYS A 53 -20.87 0.15 -12.31
CA LYS A 53 -21.78 -0.93 -12.73
C LYS A 53 -22.84 -0.44 -13.70
N GLU A 54 -23.40 0.74 -13.44
CA GLU A 54 -24.39 1.38 -14.32
C GLU A 54 -23.78 1.74 -15.67
N TRP A 55 -22.48 2.04 -15.69
CA TRP A 55 -21.72 2.31 -16.91
C TRP A 55 -21.27 1.04 -17.65
N GLY A 56 -21.72 -0.15 -17.21
CA GLY A 56 -21.46 -1.43 -17.87
C GLY A 56 -20.14 -2.10 -17.50
N TYR A 57 -19.44 -1.64 -16.44
CA TYR A 57 -18.22 -2.29 -15.97
C TYR A 57 -18.50 -3.28 -14.85
N ALA A 58 -18.00 -4.50 -15.00
CA ALA A 58 -18.15 -5.56 -14.00
C ALA A 58 -17.46 -5.22 -12.66
N THR A 59 -16.33 -4.53 -12.71
CA THR A 59 -15.55 -4.14 -11.52
C THR A 59 -15.03 -2.71 -11.64
N PHE A 60 -14.77 -2.09 -10.49
CA PHE A 60 -14.16 -0.76 -10.42
C PHE A 60 -12.83 -0.73 -11.18
N GLU A 61 -12.03 -1.78 -11.06
CA GLU A 61 -10.71 -1.85 -11.71
C GLU A 61 -10.82 -2.00 -13.23
N ALA A 62 -11.86 -2.67 -13.72
CA ALA A 62 -12.14 -2.73 -15.16
C ALA A 62 -12.48 -1.33 -15.69
N TYR A 63 -13.27 -0.55 -14.95
CA TYR A 63 -13.57 0.84 -15.26
C TYR A 63 -12.30 1.70 -15.29
N THR A 64 -11.54 1.75 -14.19
CA THR A 64 -10.36 2.64 -14.12
C THR A 64 -9.31 2.29 -15.17
N SER A 65 -9.12 1.01 -15.48
CA SER A 65 -8.12 0.59 -16.46
C SER A 65 -8.57 0.78 -17.91
N LYS A 66 -9.85 0.57 -18.25
CA LYS A 66 -10.35 0.64 -19.63
C LYS A 66 -10.80 2.04 -20.05
N GLU A 67 -11.25 2.85 -19.11
CA GLU A 67 -11.81 4.17 -19.42
C GLU A 67 -10.91 5.30 -19.00
N ILE A 68 -10.41 5.28 -17.77
CA ILE A 68 -9.53 6.32 -17.27
C ILE A 68 -8.08 6.08 -17.71
N GLY A 69 -7.72 4.84 -18.04
CA GLY A 69 -6.34 4.46 -18.39
C GLY A 69 -5.41 4.34 -17.17
N ILE A 70 -5.97 4.21 -15.97
CA ILE A 70 -5.22 4.10 -14.70
C ILE A 70 -5.20 2.64 -14.26
N ARG A 71 -3.98 2.14 -14.00
CA ARG A 71 -3.77 0.77 -13.51
C ARG A 71 -4.44 0.58 -12.14
N LYS A 72 -4.96 -0.62 -11.90
CA LYS A 72 -5.59 -1.05 -10.64
C LYS A 72 -4.83 -0.58 -9.39
N GLN A 73 -3.51 -0.80 -9.34
CA GLN A 73 -2.72 -0.46 -8.15
C GLN A 73 -2.71 1.05 -7.86
N THR A 74 -2.60 1.88 -8.90
CA THR A 74 -2.59 3.33 -8.77
C THR A 74 -3.97 3.85 -8.36
N ALA A 75 -5.03 3.36 -9.01
CA ALA A 75 -6.41 3.73 -8.67
C ALA A 75 -6.73 3.41 -7.19
N LEU A 76 -6.33 2.23 -6.71
CA LEU A 76 -6.53 1.85 -5.31
C LEU A 76 -5.70 2.68 -4.33
N LYS A 77 -4.48 3.10 -4.70
CA LYS A 77 -3.67 4.01 -3.87
C LYS A 77 -4.33 5.38 -3.78
N LEU A 78 -4.76 5.95 -4.91
CA LEU A 78 -5.44 7.25 -4.95
C LEU A 78 -6.70 7.26 -4.10
N LEU A 79 -7.57 6.26 -4.31
CA LEU A 79 -8.80 6.07 -3.54
C LEU A 79 -8.51 6.02 -2.04
N LYS A 80 -7.54 5.20 -1.62
CA LYS A 80 -7.22 4.99 -0.20
C LYS A 80 -6.50 6.18 0.43
N SER A 81 -5.68 6.90 -0.33
CA SER A 81 -5.00 8.12 0.13
C SER A 81 -6.01 9.25 0.33
N TYR A 82 -6.93 9.42 -0.62
CA TYR A 82 -8.01 10.41 -0.49
C TYR A 82 -8.89 10.12 0.73
N PHE A 83 -9.41 8.90 0.83
CA PHE A 83 -10.24 8.49 1.97
C PHE A 83 -9.54 8.64 3.32
N PHE A 84 -8.22 8.41 3.35
CA PHE A 84 -7.42 8.63 4.54
C PHE A 84 -7.34 10.10 4.93
N LEU A 85 -7.09 11.01 3.98
CA LEU A 85 -7.13 12.45 4.24
C LEU A 85 -8.50 12.91 4.71
N GLU A 86 -9.57 12.47 4.04
CA GLU A 86 -10.95 12.83 4.38
C GLU A 86 -11.29 12.47 5.83
N LYS A 87 -10.82 11.29 6.28
CA LYS A 87 -11.11 10.79 7.62
C LYS A 87 -10.20 11.37 8.71
N GLU A 88 -8.90 11.47 8.43
CA GLU A 88 -7.89 11.73 9.46
C GLU A 88 -7.43 13.18 9.48
N GLU A 89 -7.45 13.84 8.32
CA GLU A 89 -6.81 15.14 8.10
C GLU A 89 -7.68 16.02 7.17
N PRO A 90 -8.98 16.23 7.47
CA PRO A 90 -9.92 16.90 6.55
C PRO A 90 -9.56 18.38 6.31
N SER A 91 -8.78 19.00 7.18
CA SER A 91 -8.27 20.37 7.00
C SER A 91 -7.47 20.55 5.71
N TYR A 92 -6.75 19.53 5.27
CA TYR A 92 -5.93 19.57 4.05
C TYR A 92 -6.75 19.39 2.76
N LEU A 93 -8.05 19.10 2.88
CA LEU A 93 -8.98 19.00 1.76
C LEU A 93 -9.84 20.25 1.59
N ARG A 94 -9.72 21.25 2.48
CA ARG A 94 -10.50 22.49 2.38
C ARG A 94 -10.03 23.31 1.18
N GLN A 95 -10.99 23.94 0.50
CA GLN A 95 -10.73 24.75 -0.69
C GLN A 95 -9.72 25.87 -0.45
N GLU A 96 -9.72 26.48 0.74
CA GLU A 96 -8.73 27.48 1.16
C GLU A 96 -7.31 26.91 1.06
N TYR A 97 -7.08 25.71 1.61
CA TYR A 97 -5.79 25.04 1.52
C TYR A 97 -5.46 24.64 0.08
N LEU A 98 -6.42 24.18 -0.72
CA LEU A 98 -6.20 23.79 -2.12
C LEU A 98 -5.94 24.98 -3.07
N GLN A 99 -6.38 26.19 -2.71
CA GLN A 99 -6.18 27.42 -3.48
C GLN A 99 -4.95 28.23 -3.02
N GLU A 100 -4.68 28.26 -1.71
CA GLU A 100 -3.52 28.94 -1.13
C GLU A 100 -2.24 28.09 -1.25
N ALA A 101 -2.36 26.77 -1.17
CA ALA A 101 -1.27 25.88 -1.50
C ALA A 101 -1.09 25.86 -3.02
N GLN A 102 0.06 26.33 -3.52
CA GLN A 102 0.48 25.96 -4.87
C GLN A 102 0.40 24.43 -5.01
N PRO A 103 0.13 23.85 -6.20
CA PRO A 103 0.11 22.39 -6.41
C PRO A 103 1.41 21.67 -5.97
N VAL A 104 2.47 22.43 -5.67
CA VAL A 104 3.74 21.99 -5.08
C VAL A 104 3.64 21.63 -3.59
N ASN A 105 2.70 22.20 -2.84
CA ASN A 105 2.59 22.07 -1.38
C ASN A 105 1.72 20.90 -0.92
N LEU A 106 0.90 20.32 -1.81
CA LEU A 106 0.15 19.13 -1.45
C LEU A 106 1.05 17.89 -1.60
N PRO A 107 1.17 17.04 -0.55
CA PRO A 107 1.99 15.85 -0.66
C PRO A 107 1.48 14.89 -1.74
N GLY A 108 2.40 14.22 -2.42
CA GLY A 108 2.06 13.19 -3.39
C GLY A 108 1.25 12.05 -2.78
N TYR A 109 0.33 11.47 -3.56
CA TYR A 109 -0.55 10.40 -3.08
C TYR A 109 0.22 9.17 -2.57
N GLU A 110 1.43 8.91 -3.06
CA GLU A 110 2.31 7.86 -2.54
C GLU A 110 2.82 8.15 -1.13
N SER A 111 3.23 9.40 -0.83
CA SER A 111 3.66 9.80 0.51
C SER A 111 2.52 9.62 1.51
N ILE A 112 1.31 10.00 1.13
CA ILE A 112 0.12 9.84 1.96
C ILE A 112 -0.25 8.37 2.12
N ASN A 113 -0.14 7.57 1.06
CA ASN A 113 -0.37 6.14 1.16
C ASN A 113 0.66 5.49 2.12
N LEU A 114 1.90 5.97 2.16
CA LEU A 114 2.90 5.52 3.13
C LEU A 114 2.51 5.91 4.55
N LEU A 115 2.07 7.14 4.78
CA LEU A 115 1.57 7.59 6.09
C LEU A 115 0.40 6.73 6.58
N ARG A 116 -0.56 6.44 5.69
CA ARG A 116 -1.70 5.55 5.94
C ARG A 116 -1.26 4.13 6.31
N LEU A 117 -0.23 3.60 5.64
CA LEU A 117 0.33 2.28 5.95
C LEU A 117 1.11 2.29 7.26
N ALA A 118 1.87 3.34 7.53
CA ALA A 118 2.62 3.56 8.76
C ALA A 118 1.68 3.56 9.97
N LYS A 119 0.54 4.27 9.91
CA LYS A 119 -0.47 4.28 10.99
C LYS A 119 -0.97 2.89 11.39
N ARG A 120 -0.98 1.94 10.45
CA ARG A 120 -1.42 0.55 10.70
C ARG A 120 -0.33 -0.34 11.28
N LYS A 121 0.94 0.08 11.25
CA LYS A 121 2.05 -0.67 11.83
C LYS A 121 2.07 -0.43 13.33
N LYS A 122 2.02 -1.51 14.11
CA LYS A 122 2.17 -1.48 15.57
C LYS A 122 3.58 -1.12 16.05
N GLU A 123 4.55 -1.10 15.13
CA GLU A 123 5.96 -0.83 15.41
C GLU A 123 6.27 0.67 15.57
N LEU A 124 5.34 1.57 15.19
CA LEU A 124 5.51 3.01 15.31
C LEU A 124 4.72 3.53 16.51
N ASP A 125 5.35 4.38 17.32
CA ASP A 125 4.64 5.13 18.35
C ASP A 125 4.01 6.42 17.79
N SER A 126 3.29 7.14 18.65
CA SER A 126 2.63 8.39 18.30
C SER A 126 3.60 9.50 17.92
N GLN A 127 4.82 9.52 18.49
CA GLN A 127 5.82 10.55 18.24
C GLN A 127 6.45 10.36 16.86
N ASP A 128 6.78 9.12 16.52
CA ASP A 128 7.29 8.72 15.22
C ASP A 128 6.29 9.01 14.10
N TYR A 129 5.02 8.67 14.35
CA TYR A 129 3.95 8.98 13.41
C TYR A 129 3.80 10.49 13.19
N ALA A 130 3.88 11.30 14.26
CA ALA A 130 3.83 12.76 14.16
C ALA A 130 5.01 13.34 13.38
N ARG A 131 6.22 12.80 13.56
CA ARG A 131 7.41 13.18 12.77
C ARG A 131 7.21 12.88 11.28
N LEU A 132 6.70 11.69 10.96
CA LEU A 132 6.42 11.30 9.57
C LEU A 132 5.37 12.20 8.93
N LYS A 133 4.32 12.56 9.70
CA LYS A 133 3.29 13.51 9.27
C LYS A 133 3.90 14.88 8.96
N ASN A 134 4.70 15.43 9.87
CA ASN A 134 5.37 16.72 9.68
C ASN A 134 6.30 16.71 8.45
N ASP A 135 7.07 15.65 8.27
CA ASP A 135 7.94 15.47 7.11
C ASP A 135 7.18 15.50 5.77
N ILE A 136 5.98 14.95 5.75
CA ILE A 136 5.14 14.88 4.55
C ILE A 136 4.46 16.23 4.28
N PHE A 137 3.80 16.80 5.29
CA PHE A 137 2.94 17.97 5.10
C PHE A 137 3.67 19.31 5.20
N GLU A 138 4.69 19.44 6.05
CA GLU A 138 5.40 20.72 6.24
C GLU A 138 6.67 20.79 5.39
N LYS A 139 7.41 19.68 5.27
CA LYS A 139 8.69 19.64 4.55
C LYS A 139 8.55 19.17 3.10
N GLY A 140 7.36 18.75 2.68
CA GLY A 140 7.08 18.29 1.32
C GLY A 140 7.90 17.07 0.89
N LYS A 141 8.34 16.21 1.83
CA LYS A 141 9.19 15.05 1.49
C LYS A 141 8.48 14.08 0.57
N ASP A 142 9.24 13.55 -0.39
CA ASP A 142 8.71 12.59 -1.35
C ASP A 142 8.58 11.18 -0.76
N ALA A 143 7.91 10.28 -1.49
CA ALA A 143 7.66 8.92 -1.03
C ALA A 143 8.93 8.06 -0.87
N SER A 144 10.03 8.41 -1.52
CA SER A 144 11.33 7.75 -1.39
C SER A 144 11.99 8.14 -0.07
N GLU A 145 12.03 9.44 0.23
CA GLU A 145 12.60 9.98 1.47
C GLU A 145 11.81 9.53 2.70
N VAL A 146 10.49 9.61 2.64
CA VAL A 146 9.58 9.13 3.69
C VAL A 146 9.80 7.64 3.96
N ARG A 147 10.03 6.83 2.93
CA ARG A 147 10.37 5.40 3.07
C ARG A 147 11.70 5.19 3.78
N LYS A 148 12.73 5.97 3.44
CA LYS A 148 14.05 5.89 4.09
C LYS A 148 13.94 6.24 5.56
N ASN A 149 13.29 7.36 5.91
CA ASN A 149 13.12 7.79 7.30
C ASN A 149 12.34 6.73 8.10
N LEU A 150 11.24 6.21 7.53
CA LEU A 150 10.49 5.13 8.16
C LEU A 150 11.33 3.87 8.41
N ALA A 151 12.20 3.50 7.47
CA ALA A 151 13.09 2.34 7.62
C ALA A 151 14.14 2.56 8.72
N VAL A 152 14.71 3.78 8.79
CA VAL A 152 15.66 4.17 9.85
C VAL A 152 14.98 4.12 11.22
N MET A 153 13.79 4.71 11.37
CA MET A 153 13.06 4.73 12.65
C MET A 153 12.71 3.31 13.14
N ILE A 154 12.24 2.44 12.23
CA ILE A 154 11.98 1.02 12.55
C ILE A 154 13.26 0.31 12.96
N ARG A 155 14.39 0.62 12.32
CA ARG A 155 15.69 0.01 12.63
C ARG A 155 16.22 0.49 13.98
N GLU A 156 16.22 1.79 14.24
CA GLU A 156 16.64 2.38 15.52
C GLU A 156 15.83 1.77 16.66
N ARG A 157 14.51 1.61 16.51
CA ARG A 157 13.66 0.97 17.52
C ARG A 157 13.99 -0.51 17.73
N LYS A 158 14.34 -1.25 16.67
CA LYS A 158 14.80 -2.64 16.78
C LYS A 158 16.19 -2.75 17.42
N GLU A 159 17.04 -1.75 17.24
CA GLU A 159 18.36 -1.69 17.88
C GLU A 159 18.24 -1.28 19.37
N LEU A 160 17.21 -0.51 19.73
CA LEU A 160 16.92 -0.10 21.12
C LEU A 160 16.29 -1.21 21.99
N ASP A 161 15.81 -2.31 21.40
CA ASP A 161 15.40 -3.52 22.13
C ASP A 161 16.24 -4.74 21.67
N PRO A 162 17.49 -4.87 22.14
CA PRO A 162 18.41 -5.93 21.71
C PRO A 162 17.86 -7.33 21.96
N GLN A 163 17.04 -7.50 22.99
CA GLN A 163 16.52 -8.80 23.41
C GLN A 163 15.35 -9.23 22.53
N GLU A 164 14.37 -8.34 22.27
CA GLU A 164 13.25 -8.66 21.37
C GLU A 164 13.73 -8.86 19.91
N ALA A 165 14.73 -8.10 19.46
CA ALA A 165 15.32 -8.26 18.14
C ALA A 165 16.08 -9.59 18.00
N TRP A 166 16.83 -9.97 19.04
CA TRP A 166 17.51 -11.27 19.09
C TRP A 166 16.50 -12.42 19.11
N GLU A 167 15.44 -12.33 19.92
CA GLU A 167 14.38 -13.35 20.01
C GLU A 167 13.65 -13.53 18.68
N LYS A 168 13.27 -12.45 17.99
CA LYS A 168 12.65 -12.52 16.66
C LYS A 168 13.59 -13.12 15.61
N ARG A 169 14.88 -12.79 15.65
CA ARG A 169 15.90 -13.35 14.75
C ARG A 169 16.16 -14.82 15.03
N ARG A 170 16.24 -15.22 16.31
CA ARG A 170 16.32 -16.61 16.77
C ARG A 170 15.11 -17.40 16.27
N ALA A 171 13.90 -16.92 16.55
CA ALA A 171 12.65 -17.59 16.16
C ALA A 171 12.54 -17.77 14.64
N SER A 172 12.83 -16.74 13.85
CA SER A 172 12.79 -16.83 12.38
C SER A 172 13.83 -17.79 11.81
N THR A 173 15.03 -17.82 12.37
CA THR A 173 16.11 -18.74 11.95
C THR A 173 15.75 -20.18 12.29
N ILE A 174 15.26 -20.45 13.50
CA ILE A 174 14.84 -21.80 13.93
C ILE A 174 13.64 -22.28 13.10
N ARG A 175 12.65 -21.43 12.82
CA ARG A 175 11.51 -21.78 11.93
C ARG A 175 11.98 -22.18 10.53
N ARG A 176 12.94 -21.44 9.95
CA ARG A 176 13.50 -21.80 8.64
C ARG A 176 14.23 -23.15 8.69
N PHE A 177 15.01 -23.38 9.74
CA PHE A 177 15.71 -24.65 9.96
C PHE A 177 14.74 -25.83 10.08
N LEU A 178 13.66 -25.67 10.86
CA LEU A 178 12.58 -26.65 10.98
C LEU A 178 11.92 -26.97 9.63
N SER A 179 11.59 -25.95 8.85
CA SER A 179 11.02 -26.15 7.51
C SER A 179 11.94 -26.97 6.60
N SER A 180 13.25 -26.67 6.63
CA SER A 180 14.24 -27.45 5.87
C SER A 180 14.37 -28.90 6.39
N LEU A 181 14.39 -29.11 7.71
CA LEU A 181 14.43 -30.46 8.29
C LEU A 181 13.21 -31.29 7.93
N LYS A 182 12.00 -30.69 7.98
CA LYS A 182 10.75 -31.35 7.59
C LYS A 182 10.76 -31.75 6.12
N ALA A 183 11.21 -30.86 5.24
CA ALA A 183 11.33 -31.14 3.82
C ALA A 183 12.31 -32.30 3.55
N LEU A 184 13.50 -32.25 4.14
CA LEU A 184 14.51 -33.30 3.99
C LEU A 184 14.04 -34.65 4.56
N LYS A 185 13.38 -34.64 5.72
CA LYS A 185 12.77 -35.85 6.28
C LYS A 185 11.76 -36.46 5.30
N GLN A 186 10.89 -35.65 4.72
CA GLN A 186 9.88 -36.12 3.78
C GLN A 186 10.52 -36.70 2.50
N GLU A 187 11.58 -36.08 1.99
CA GLU A 187 12.35 -36.60 0.84
C GLU A 187 12.99 -37.96 1.17
N ILE A 188 13.64 -38.08 2.33
CA ILE A 188 14.29 -39.31 2.79
C ILE A 188 13.26 -40.44 3.00
N GLU A 189 12.11 -40.14 3.61
CA GLU A 189 11.00 -41.08 3.81
C GLU A 189 10.45 -41.58 2.47
N THR A 190 10.23 -40.68 1.52
CA THR A 190 9.67 -41.01 0.20
C THR A 190 10.64 -41.87 -0.62
N ALA A 191 11.93 -41.50 -0.60
CA ALA A 191 12.98 -42.22 -1.31
C ALA A 191 13.49 -43.46 -0.57
N LYS A 192 12.98 -43.73 0.66
CA LYS A 192 13.37 -44.86 1.52
C LYS A 192 14.88 -44.98 1.72
N LEU A 193 15.57 -43.84 1.84
CA LEU A 193 17.03 -43.79 1.87
C LEU A 193 17.63 -44.16 3.22
N LEU A 194 16.86 -43.99 4.31
CA LEU A 194 17.31 -44.29 5.68
C LEU A 194 16.36 -45.28 6.37
N PRO A 195 16.89 -46.11 7.29
CA PRO A 195 16.08 -46.98 8.14
C PRO A 195 15.06 -46.22 9.00
N TYR A 196 13.93 -46.86 9.28
CA TYR A 196 12.86 -46.30 10.12
C TYR A 196 13.32 -45.74 11.49
N PRO A 197 14.25 -46.39 12.24
CA PRO A 197 14.75 -45.83 13.49
C PRO A 197 15.37 -44.43 13.35
N VAL A 198 16.13 -44.19 12.27
CA VAL A 198 16.79 -42.91 12.00
C VAL A 198 15.76 -41.83 11.66
N ILE A 199 14.75 -42.18 10.86
CA ILE A 199 13.62 -41.29 10.54
C ILE A 199 12.84 -40.91 11.81
N LYS A 200 12.65 -41.87 12.72
CA LYS A 200 11.99 -41.63 14.01
C LYS A 200 12.78 -40.66 14.90
N GLU A 201 14.10 -40.76 14.92
CA GLU A 201 14.98 -39.81 15.62
C GLU A 201 14.88 -38.40 15.02
N MET A 202 14.82 -38.29 13.68
CA MET A 202 14.60 -36.99 13.01
C MET A 202 13.26 -36.36 13.39
N THR A 203 12.19 -37.16 13.51
CA THR A 203 10.87 -36.68 14.00
C THR A 203 10.99 -36.14 15.42
N ALA A 204 11.60 -36.91 16.33
CA ALA A 204 11.77 -36.50 17.72
C ALA A 204 12.60 -35.20 17.85
N LEU A 205 13.61 -35.03 17.00
CA LEU A 205 14.41 -33.80 16.95
C LEU A 205 13.57 -32.60 16.46
N ILE A 206 12.75 -32.78 15.43
CA ILE A 206 11.83 -31.76 14.94
C ILE A 206 10.86 -31.33 16.06
N ASP A 207 10.22 -32.29 16.72
CA ASP A 207 9.25 -32.02 17.79
C ASP A 207 9.90 -31.27 18.96
N ARG A 208 11.14 -31.66 19.34
CA ARG A 208 11.89 -30.98 20.39
C ARG A 208 12.21 -29.54 20.01
N ILE A 209 12.66 -29.28 18.79
CA ILE A 209 12.96 -27.92 18.32
C ILE A 209 11.66 -27.09 18.20
N GLU A 210 10.53 -27.70 17.87
CA GLU A 210 9.23 -27.02 17.86
C GLU A 210 8.78 -26.62 19.26
N SER A 211 9.02 -27.46 20.26
CA SER A 211 8.69 -27.14 21.65
C SER A 211 9.48 -25.94 22.22
N GLU A 212 10.68 -25.68 21.69
CA GLU A 212 11.51 -24.52 22.05
C GLU A 212 11.05 -23.19 21.42
N LEU A 213 10.03 -23.26 20.53
CA LEU A 213 9.42 -22.12 19.85
C LEU A 213 7.98 -21.83 20.28
N ALA A 214 7.38 -22.72 21.08
CA ALA A 214 6.02 -22.58 21.63
C ALA A 214 6.05 -21.73 22.90
#